data_AF-A0A8J4F3Q4-F1
#
_entry.id   AF-A0A8J4F3Q4-F1
#
_cell.length_a   1.000
_cell.length_b   1.000
_cell.length_c   1.000
_cell.angle_alpha   90.00
_cell.angle_beta   90.00
_cell.angle_gamma   90.00
#
_symmetry.space_group_name_H-M   'P 1'
#
loop_
_entity.id
_entity.type
_entity.pdbx_description
1 polymer ?
#
loop_
_entity_poly.entity_id
_entity_poly.type
_entity_poly.pdbx_seq_one_letter_code
_entity_poly.pdbx_strand_id
1 'polypeptide(L)'
;MVLRYAMSRRRVGLSVHCQAKQYELRICIHRTCKRQGSEQLLKFAVDLGLPSLKAAPIGCLGNCGNGPNMVVLPDERLLHHVATPNDLAQVLRAFCRTSIDDTILQATQLRLAGNAHAAQQDFRQAINCYSQALQLGPSVGTHMLYSNRSAVYLQEGDKDAALADAQRAVEYAPPGFHNAAIRLIDTLFALGRFDEAAELCKRTADQDSSFKFREEYTAIKKALQSVGQQV
;
A
#
# COMPACT_ATOMS: atom_id res chain seq x y z
N MET A 1 -23.49 14.55 7.22
CA MET A 1 -23.24 14.69 8.67
C MET A 1 -21.88 15.38 8.82
N VAL A 2 -21.87 16.62 9.28
CA VAL A 2 -20.67 17.49 9.27
C VAL A 2 -19.67 16.98 10.31
N LEU A 3 -18.45 16.64 9.89
CA LEU A 3 -17.33 16.33 10.80
C LEU A 3 -17.15 17.47 11.79
N ARG A 4 -17.42 17.23 13.08
CA ARG A 4 -17.14 18.19 14.16
C ARG A 4 -15.70 18.00 14.62
N TYR A 5 -14.78 18.77 14.06
CA TYR A 5 -13.41 18.82 14.56
C TYR A 5 -13.39 19.50 15.94
N ALA A 6 -13.20 18.72 17.01
CA ALA A 6 -12.99 19.28 18.33
C ALA A 6 -11.58 19.89 18.39
N MET A 7 -11.49 21.22 18.26
CA MET A 7 -10.25 21.94 18.52
C MET A 7 -9.98 21.92 20.03
N SER A 8 -9.25 20.92 20.51
CA SER A 8 -8.68 20.95 21.86
C SER A 8 -7.62 22.05 21.92
N ARG A 9 -8.00 23.22 22.44
CA ARG A 9 -7.11 24.36 22.68
C ARG A 9 -6.14 24.03 23.82
N ARG A 10 -5.07 23.28 23.56
CA ARG A 10 -3.80 23.48 24.29
C ARG A 10 -2.95 24.43 23.46
N ARG A 11 -2.78 25.66 23.97
CA ARG A 11 -1.90 26.67 23.38
C ARG A 11 -0.48 26.15 23.33
N VAL A 12 0.00 25.81 22.14
CA VAL A 12 1.42 25.88 21.78
C VAL A 12 1.49 26.83 20.58
N GLY A 13 2.45 27.75 20.63
CA GLY A 13 2.44 29.02 19.91
C GLY A 13 2.33 28.94 18.38
N LEU A 14 1.74 30.00 17.83
CA LEU A 14 1.95 30.60 16.50
C LEU A 14 2.26 29.63 15.35
N SER A 15 1.22 29.45 14.52
CA SER A 15 1.24 28.70 13.27
C SER A 15 2.32 29.21 12.30
N VAL A 16 3.42 28.48 12.21
CA VAL A 16 4.20 28.41 10.99
C VAL A 16 3.50 27.36 10.12
N HIS A 17 2.76 27.79 9.11
CA HIS A 17 2.26 26.86 8.07
C HIS A 17 3.46 26.38 7.26
N CYS A 18 4.18 25.41 7.81
CA CYS A 18 5.24 24.70 7.11
C CYS A 18 4.56 23.84 6.03
N GLN A 19 4.86 24.08 4.76
CA GLN A 19 4.42 23.20 3.67
C GLN A 19 5.18 21.88 3.80
N ALA A 20 4.67 20.96 4.61
CA ALA A 20 5.29 19.66 4.80
C ALA A 20 5.32 18.92 3.45
N LYS A 21 6.51 18.51 3.01
CA LYS A 21 6.68 17.71 1.78
C LYS A 21 6.18 16.27 1.94
N GLN A 22 6.07 15.81 3.19
CA GLN A 22 5.57 14.49 3.56
C GLN A 22 4.73 14.60 4.83
N TYR A 23 3.63 13.84 4.86
CA TYR A 23 2.72 13.72 5.99
C TYR A 23 2.80 12.31 6.57
N GLU A 24 2.67 12.22 7.90
CA GLU A 24 2.53 10.93 8.56
C GLU A 24 1.19 10.84 9.30
N LEU A 25 0.44 9.80 8.99
CA LEU A 25 -0.84 9.48 9.59
C LEU A 25 -0.66 8.35 10.62
N ARG A 26 -0.78 8.70 11.89
CA ARG A 26 -0.68 7.76 13.00
C ARG A 26 -2.07 7.33 13.45
N ILE A 27 -2.46 6.10 13.14
CA ILE A 27 -3.84 5.59 13.39
C ILE A 27 -3.85 4.74 14.66
N CYS A 28 -4.72 5.09 15.61
CA CYS A 28 -4.87 4.36 16.86
C CYS A 28 -5.39 2.95 16.59
N ILE A 29 -4.60 1.95 16.97
CA ILE A 29 -4.98 0.53 16.88
C ILE A 29 -5.30 -0.06 18.28
N HIS A 30 -5.74 0.75 19.23
CA HIS A 30 -6.20 0.26 20.54
C HIS A 30 -7.59 -0.39 20.46
N ARG A 31 -7.94 -1.25 21.43
CA ARG A 31 -9.13 -2.14 21.42
C ARG A 31 -10.44 -1.46 20.97
N THR A 32 -10.68 -0.24 21.43
CA THR A 32 -11.90 0.54 21.13
C THR A 32 -11.91 1.07 19.71
N CYS A 33 -10.77 1.51 19.19
CA CYS A 33 -10.63 1.97 17.79
C CYS A 33 -10.67 0.78 16.82
N LYS A 34 -10.08 -0.37 17.18
CA LYS A 34 -10.17 -1.60 16.38
C LYS A 34 -11.62 -2.03 16.15
N ARG A 35 -12.45 -2.04 17.21
CA ARG A 35 -13.89 -2.34 17.11
C ARG A 35 -14.66 -1.37 16.20
N GLN A 36 -14.11 -0.18 15.97
CA GLN A 36 -14.69 0.87 15.11
C GLN A 36 -14.04 0.91 13.72
N GLY A 37 -13.25 -0.10 13.35
CA GLY A 37 -12.72 -0.23 12.00
C GLY A 37 -11.31 0.34 11.78
N SER A 38 -10.57 0.70 12.84
CA SER A 38 -9.29 1.40 12.68
C SER A 38 -8.19 0.57 11.98
N GLU A 39 -8.27 -0.76 12.03
CA GLU A 39 -7.34 -1.64 11.31
C GLU A 39 -7.65 -1.67 9.81
N GLN A 40 -8.92 -1.75 9.43
CA GLN A 40 -9.34 -1.63 8.04
C GLN A 40 -8.97 -0.26 7.48
N LEU A 41 -9.15 0.79 8.28
CA LEU A 41 -8.77 2.15 7.88
C LEU A 41 -7.25 2.32 7.75
N LEU A 42 -6.47 1.71 8.65
CA LEU A 42 -5.01 1.72 8.53
C LEU A 42 -4.55 1.01 7.26
N LYS A 43 -5.11 -0.17 6.98
CA LYS A 43 -4.85 -0.88 5.72
C LYS A 43 -5.18 0.02 4.54
N PHE A 44 -6.40 0.58 4.50
CA PHE A 44 -6.82 1.51 3.47
C PHE A 44 -5.86 2.70 3.30
N ALA A 45 -5.42 3.33 4.39
CA ALA A 45 -4.50 4.47 4.34
C ALA A 45 -3.12 4.11 3.78
N VAL A 46 -2.58 2.94 4.14
CA VAL A 46 -1.34 2.40 3.56
C VAL A 46 -1.57 2.09 2.07
N ASP A 47 -2.70 1.48 1.78
CA ASP A 47 -3.08 1.03 0.46
C ASP A 47 -3.39 2.21 -0.49
N LEU A 48 -3.67 3.41 -0.04
CA LEU A 48 -3.80 4.57 -0.95
C LEU A 48 -2.56 4.79 -1.84
N GLY A 49 -1.37 4.34 -1.42
CA GLY A 49 -0.16 4.37 -2.24
C GLY A 49 0.32 5.78 -2.59
N LEU A 50 -0.03 6.77 -1.76
CA LEU A 50 0.30 8.16 -1.98
C LEU A 50 1.76 8.42 -1.56
N PRO A 51 2.63 8.94 -2.45
CA PRO A 51 4.06 9.11 -2.15
C PRO A 51 4.35 10.13 -1.05
N SER A 52 3.43 11.09 -0.84
CA SER A 52 3.54 12.13 0.19
C SER A 52 2.94 11.71 1.53
N LEU A 53 2.36 10.51 1.66
CA LEU A 53 1.66 10.06 2.86
C LEU A 53 2.22 8.74 3.36
N LYS A 54 2.69 8.74 4.60
CA LYS A 54 3.01 7.52 5.33
C LYS A 54 1.92 7.23 6.35
N ALA A 55 1.31 6.05 6.33
CA ALA A 55 0.38 5.62 7.36
C ALA A 55 1.04 4.56 8.27
N ALA A 56 0.88 4.72 9.58
CA ALA A 56 1.47 3.81 10.56
C ALA A 56 0.55 3.64 11.78
N PRO A 57 0.60 2.49 12.46
CA PRO A 57 -0.12 2.30 13.71
C PRO A 57 0.48 3.17 14.83
N ILE A 58 -0.36 3.52 15.80
CA ILE A 58 0.04 4.08 17.09
C ILE A 58 -0.77 3.45 18.23
N GLY A 59 -0.21 3.53 19.45
CA GLY A 59 -0.89 3.14 20.68
C GLY A 59 -2.14 3.99 20.97
N CYS A 60 -2.69 3.83 22.18
CA CYS A 60 -3.89 4.55 22.57
C CYS A 60 -3.63 6.07 22.61
N LEU A 61 -4.42 6.84 21.84
CA LEU A 61 -4.39 8.30 21.84
C LEU A 61 -5.31 8.94 22.90
N GLY A 62 -5.89 8.14 23.80
CA GLY A 62 -6.92 8.59 24.73
C GLY A 62 -8.27 8.84 24.05
N ASN A 63 -9.19 9.49 24.78
CA ASN A 63 -10.55 9.84 24.32
C ASN A 63 -11.34 8.65 23.78
N CYS A 64 -11.33 7.55 24.53
CA CYS A 64 -12.07 6.33 24.23
C CYS A 64 -13.58 6.62 24.11
N GLY A 65 -14.18 6.28 22.97
CA GLY A 65 -15.59 6.55 22.67
C GLY A 65 -15.81 7.35 21.38
N ASN A 66 -14.80 8.10 20.94
CA ASN A 66 -14.86 8.95 19.74
C ASN A 66 -14.01 8.42 18.56
N GLY A 67 -13.75 7.11 18.53
CA GLY A 67 -12.81 6.51 17.58
C GLY A 67 -13.38 6.33 16.16
N PRO A 68 -12.54 5.87 15.21
CA PRO A 68 -11.09 5.78 15.28
C PRO A 68 -10.41 7.14 15.44
N ASN A 69 -9.40 7.18 16.32
CA ASN A 69 -8.57 8.36 16.55
C ASN A 69 -7.29 8.28 15.71
N MET A 70 -6.80 9.41 15.21
CA MET A 70 -5.54 9.48 14.48
C MET A 70 -4.85 10.82 14.67
N VAL A 71 -3.53 10.86 14.47
CA VAL A 71 -2.74 12.10 14.44
C VAL A 71 -2.14 12.31 13.06
N VAL A 72 -2.25 13.53 12.55
CA VAL A 72 -1.55 13.97 11.33
C VAL A 72 -0.30 14.75 11.73
N LEU A 73 0.86 14.27 11.31
CA LEU A 73 2.17 14.92 11.46
C LEU A 73 2.61 15.56 10.14
N PRO A 74 3.41 16.66 10.17
CA PRO A 74 4.05 17.25 11.34
C PRO A 74 3.16 18.21 12.16
N ASP A 75 1.94 18.50 11.70
CA ASP A 75 1.04 19.48 12.35
C ASP A 75 0.53 19.06 13.75
N GLU A 76 0.85 17.85 14.22
CA GLU A 76 0.38 17.27 15.50
C GLU A 76 -1.15 17.35 15.70
N ARG A 77 -1.92 17.22 14.61
CA ARG A 77 -3.38 17.35 14.65
C ARG A 77 -4.03 16.03 15.05
N LEU A 78 -4.59 16.00 16.26
CA LEU A 78 -5.43 14.89 16.72
C LEU A 78 -6.83 14.98 16.10
N LEU A 79 -7.26 13.91 15.47
CA LEU A 79 -8.55 13.75 14.80
C LEU A 79 -9.33 12.59 15.44
N HIS A 80 -10.65 12.73 15.41
CA HIS A 80 -11.64 11.82 15.98
C HIS A 80 -12.67 11.45 14.92
N HIS A 81 -13.37 10.32 15.10
CA HIS A 81 -14.45 9.85 14.23
C HIS A 81 -14.06 9.70 12.75
N VAL A 82 -12.81 9.34 12.48
CA VAL A 82 -12.40 9.01 11.11
C VAL A 82 -12.57 7.51 10.97
N ALA A 83 -13.77 7.05 10.60
CA ALA A 83 -14.11 5.62 10.60
C ALA A 83 -14.16 5.01 9.20
N THR A 84 -14.42 5.85 8.19
CA THR A 84 -14.61 5.40 6.81
C THR A 84 -13.52 5.91 5.88
N PRO A 85 -13.30 5.25 4.72
CA PRO A 85 -12.46 5.77 3.64
C PRO A 85 -12.80 7.19 3.22
N ASN A 86 -14.09 7.55 3.22
CA ASN A 86 -14.54 8.89 2.88
C ASN A 86 -14.17 9.93 3.95
N ASP A 87 -14.25 9.57 5.24
CA ASP A 87 -13.78 10.44 6.32
C ASP A 87 -12.27 10.69 6.18
N LEU A 88 -11.51 9.64 5.87
CA LEU A 88 -10.07 9.75 5.62
C LEU A 88 -9.78 10.63 4.40
N ALA A 89 -10.51 10.48 3.31
CA ALA A 89 -10.36 11.33 2.13
C ALA A 89 -10.56 12.82 2.47
N GLN A 90 -11.54 13.13 3.31
CA GLN A 90 -11.77 14.49 3.80
C GLN A 90 -10.61 14.99 4.66
N VAL A 91 -10.04 14.14 5.53
CA VAL A 91 -8.85 14.45 6.33
C VAL A 91 -7.65 14.76 5.43
N LEU A 92 -7.39 13.91 4.44
CA LEU A 92 -6.24 14.07 3.54
C LEU A 92 -6.37 15.32 2.65
N ARG A 93 -7.59 15.64 2.21
CA ARG A 93 -7.89 16.88 1.50
C ARG A 93 -7.68 18.11 2.38
N ALA A 94 -8.19 18.09 3.60
CA ALA A 94 -8.19 19.23 4.51
C ALA A 94 -6.80 19.52 5.11
N PHE A 95 -6.04 18.48 5.46
CA PHE A 95 -4.81 18.62 6.24
C PHE A 95 -3.54 18.27 5.48
N CYS A 96 -3.61 17.31 4.54
CA CYS A 96 -2.45 16.88 3.76
C CYS A 96 -2.37 17.55 2.38
N ARG A 97 -3.36 18.38 2.02
CA ARG A 97 -3.51 19.01 0.69
C ARG A 97 -3.43 17.99 -0.46
N THR A 98 -3.76 16.74 -0.18
CA THR A 98 -3.76 15.67 -1.17
C THR A 98 -5.16 15.52 -1.73
N SER A 99 -5.30 15.67 -3.04
CA SER A 99 -6.55 15.35 -3.71
C SER A 99 -6.64 13.85 -3.92
N ILE A 100 -7.68 13.25 -3.37
CA ILE A 100 -8.09 11.87 -3.66
C ILE A 100 -9.45 11.98 -4.30
N ASP A 101 -9.55 11.49 -5.54
CA ASP A 101 -10.80 11.39 -6.28
C ASP A 101 -11.51 10.06 -5.96
N ASP A 102 -12.76 9.96 -6.39
CA ASP A 102 -13.59 8.79 -6.13
C ASP A 102 -13.03 7.53 -6.80
N THR A 103 -12.34 7.69 -7.94
CA THR A 103 -11.66 6.62 -8.67
C THR A 103 -10.58 5.95 -7.81
N ILE A 104 -9.72 6.74 -7.16
CA ILE A 104 -8.68 6.22 -6.25
C ILE A 104 -9.31 5.52 -5.05
N LEU A 105 -10.38 6.08 -4.47
CA LEU A 105 -11.07 5.46 -3.33
C LEU A 105 -11.66 4.10 -3.71
N GLN A 106 -12.40 4.04 -4.81
CA GLN A 106 -13.06 2.83 -5.28
C GLN A 106 -12.04 1.77 -5.71
N ALA A 107 -10.99 2.15 -6.45
CA ALA A 107 -9.93 1.22 -6.84
C ALA A 107 -9.16 0.67 -5.61
N THR A 108 -8.95 1.49 -4.58
CA THR A 108 -8.32 1.05 -3.32
C THR A 108 -9.21 0.07 -2.55
N GLN A 109 -10.52 0.34 -2.49
CA GLN A 109 -11.49 -0.60 -1.89
C GLN A 109 -11.52 -1.94 -2.61
N LEU A 110 -11.56 -1.93 -3.94
CA LEU A 110 -11.52 -3.14 -4.76
C LEU A 110 -10.20 -3.89 -4.57
N ARG A 111 -9.05 -3.20 -4.50
CA ARG A 111 -7.77 -3.86 -4.21
C ARG A 111 -7.75 -4.51 -2.84
N LEU A 112 -8.29 -3.84 -1.81
CA LEU A 112 -8.41 -4.43 -0.47
C LEU A 112 -9.31 -5.67 -0.46
N ALA A 113 -10.44 -5.63 -1.17
CA ALA A 113 -11.31 -6.79 -1.34
C ALA A 113 -10.57 -7.92 -2.07
N GLY A 114 -9.84 -7.60 -3.14
CA GLY A 114 -9.00 -8.56 -3.85
C GLY A 114 -7.94 -9.21 -2.96
N ASN A 115 -7.26 -8.42 -2.12
CA ASN A 115 -6.29 -8.92 -1.14
C ASN A 115 -6.96 -9.87 -0.13
N ALA A 116 -8.18 -9.55 0.31
CA ALA A 116 -8.92 -10.38 1.25
C ALA A 116 -9.37 -11.71 0.64
N HIS A 117 -9.81 -11.72 -0.64
CA HIS A 117 -10.12 -12.94 -1.38
C HIS A 117 -8.86 -13.78 -1.64
N ALA A 118 -7.74 -13.14 -2.02
CA ALA A 118 -6.47 -13.82 -2.24
C ALA A 118 -5.96 -14.51 -0.95
N ALA A 119 -6.10 -13.86 0.20
CA ALA A 119 -5.75 -14.44 1.50
C ALA A 119 -6.63 -15.65 1.87
N GLN A 120 -7.84 -15.74 1.31
CA GLN A 120 -8.75 -16.88 1.46
C GLN A 120 -8.57 -17.93 0.35
N GLN A 121 -7.58 -17.75 -0.55
CA GLN A 121 -7.36 -18.56 -1.74
C GLN A 121 -8.57 -18.57 -2.71
N ASP A 122 -9.46 -17.58 -2.61
CA ASP A 122 -10.53 -17.35 -3.58
C ASP A 122 -9.98 -16.54 -4.76
N PHE A 123 -9.13 -17.21 -5.55
CA PHE A 123 -8.32 -16.56 -6.58
C PHE A 123 -9.17 -15.93 -7.68
N ARG A 124 -10.27 -16.57 -8.07
CA ARG A 124 -11.21 -16.05 -9.06
C ARG A 124 -11.78 -14.69 -8.64
N GLN A 125 -12.24 -14.57 -7.40
CA GLN A 125 -12.79 -13.29 -6.92
C GLN A 125 -11.69 -12.25 -6.69
N ALA A 126 -10.50 -12.67 -6.25
CA ALA A 126 -9.35 -11.77 -6.15
C ALA A 126 -9.00 -11.14 -7.51
N ILE A 127 -8.88 -11.96 -8.56
CA ILE A 127 -8.61 -11.51 -9.93
C ILE A 127 -9.70 -10.57 -10.42
N ASN A 128 -10.98 -10.88 -10.17
CA ASN A 128 -12.10 -10.02 -10.55
C ASN A 128 -12.00 -8.64 -9.89
N CYS A 129 -11.78 -8.58 -8.57
CA CYS A 129 -11.63 -7.33 -7.84
C CYS A 129 -10.47 -6.48 -8.38
N TYR A 130 -9.29 -7.07 -8.61
CA TYR A 130 -8.16 -6.34 -9.18
C TYR A 130 -8.43 -5.86 -10.61
N SER A 131 -9.11 -6.67 -11.41
CA SER A 131 -9.44 -6.33 -12.80
C SER A 131 -10.44 -5.17 -12.87
N GLN A 132 -11.47 -5.18 -12.02
CA GLN A 132 -12.39 -4.05 -11.89
C GLN A 132 -11.66 -2.78 -11.43
N ALA A 133 -10.74 -2.89 -10.47
CA ALA A 133 -9.95 -1.75 -10.02
C ALA A 133 -9.06 -1.17 -11.13
N LEU A 134 -8.45 -2.03 -11.95
CA LEU A 134 -7.65 -1.60 -13.11
C LEU A 134 -8.50 -0.93 -14.19
N GLN A 135 -9.74 -1.39 -14.41
CA GLN A 135 -10.68 -0.77 -15.36
C GLN A 135 -11.07 0.67 -14.96
N LEU A 136 -11.07 0.99 -13.67
CA LEU A 136 -11.30 2.35 -13.19
C LEU A 136 -10.17 3.33 -13.60
N GLY A 137 -8.98 2.81 -13.94
CA GLY A 137 -7.84 3.63 -14.35
C GLY A 137 -7.37 4.61 -13.28
N PRO A 138 -7.10 4.17 -12.03
CA PRO A 138 -6.68 5.08 -10.97
C PRO A 138 -5.33 5.71 -11.31
N SER A 139 -5.18 7.00 -11.00
CA SER A 139 -3.93 7.74 -11.24
C SER A 139 -2.79 7.31 -10.31
N VAL A 140 -3.10 6.60 -9.21
CA VAL A 140 -2.13 6.03 -8.27
C VAL A 140 -2.47 4.59 -7.93
N GLY A 141 -1.46 3.81 -7.53
CA GLY A 141 -1.65 2.42 -7.06
C GLY A 141 -1.84 1.37 -8.16
N THR A 142 -1.80 1.75 -9.44
CA THR A 142 -1.86 0.82 -10.58
C THR A 142 -0.79 -0.28 -10.54
N HIS A 143 0.44 0.05 -10.14
CA HIS A 143 1.52 -0.94 -9.95
C HIS A 143 1.19 -1.98 -8.87
N MET A 144 0.51 -1.58 -7.79
CA MET A 144 0.08 -2.52 -6.74
C MET A 144 -1.00 -3.47 -7.23
N LEU A 145 -1.92 -3.00 -8.07
CA LEU A 145 -2.96 -3.83 -8.67
C LEU A 145 -2.36 -4.93 -9.56
N TYR A 146 -1.47 -4.55 -10.48
CA TYR A 146 -0.77 -5.52 -11.32
C TYR A 146 0.12 -6.46 -10.50
N SER A 147 0.86 -5.94 -9.51
CA SER A 147 1.72 -6.74 -8.62
C SER A 147 0.93 -7.78 -7.81
N ASN A 148 -0.27 -7.43 -7.33
CA ASN A 148 -1.10 -8.35 -6.56
C ASN A 148 -1.81 -9.35 -7.46
N ARG A 149 -2.30 -8.92 -8.63
CA ARG A 149 -2.97 -9.81 -9.58
C ARG A 149 -1.99 -10.81 -10.21
N SER A 150 -0.75 -10.41 -10.50
CA SER A 150 0.29 -11.34 -10.95
C SER A 150 0.60 -12.42 -9.90
N ALA A 151 0.65 -12.04 -8.62
CA ALA A 151 0.86 -12.99 -7.53
C ALA A 151 -0.25 -14.04 -7.47
N VAL A 152 -1.50 -13.62 -7.68
CA VAL A 152 -2.65 -14.54 -7.70
C VAL A 152 -2.64 -15.43 -8.94
N TYR A 153 -2.35 -14.89 -10.12
CA TYR A 153 -2.20 -15.73 -11.33
C TYR A 153 -1.10 -16.78 -11.15
N LEU A 154 0.01 -16.41 -10.53
CA LEU A 154 1.10 -17.35 -10.25
C LEU A 154 0.67 -18.48 -9.31
N GLN A 155 -0.17 -18.18 -8.32
CA GLN A 155 -0.75 -19.17 -7.39
C GLN A 155 -1.80 -20.08 -8.06
N GLU A 156 -2.58 -19.55 -9.00
CA GLU A 156 -3.49 -20.34 -9.86
C GLU A 156 -2.74 -21.21 -10.87
N GLY A 157 -1.46 -20.92 -11.13
CA GLY A 157 -0.62 -21.61 -12.11
C GLY A 157 -0.65 -21.00 -13.51
N ASP A 158 -1.36 -19.89 -13.73
CA ASP A 158 -1.34 -19.14 -14.99
C ASP A 158 -0.10 -18.23 -15.04
N LYS A 159 1.04 -18.85 -15.38
CA LYS A 159 2.34 -18.18 -15.39
C LYS A 159 2.45 -17.12 -16.48
N ASP A 160 1.74 -17.27 -17.59
CA ASP A 160 1.77 -16.31 -18.70
C ASP A 160 1.02 -15.03 -18.33
N ALA A 161 -0.17 -15.15 -17.73
CA ALA A 161 -0.90 -14.01 -17.19
C ALA A 161 -0.13 -13.33 -16.04
N ALA A 162 0.50 -14.13 -15.17
CA ALA A 162 1.36 -13.61 -14.12
C ALA A 162 2.53 -12.79 -14.69
N LEU A 163 3.16 -13.26 -15.77
CA LEU A 163 4.30 -12.60 -16.38
C LEU A 163 3.89 -11.24 -16.97
N ALA A 164 2.79 -11.23 -17.72
CA ALA A 164 2.25 -10.01 -18.32
C ALA A 164 1.95 -8.96 -17.24
N ASP A 165 1.26 -9.34 -16.17
CA ASP A 165 0.96 -8.42 -15.08
C ASP A 165 2.21 -8.00 -14.30
N ALA A 166 3.16 -8.90 -14.04
CA ALA A 166 4.39 -8.56 -13.33
C ALA A 166 5.25 -7.55 -14.11
N GLN A 167 5.29 -7.67 -15.44
CA GLN A 167 5.95 -6.68 -16.31
C GLN A 167 5.27 -5.31 -16.23
N ARG A 168 3.93 -5.27 -16.29
CA ARG A 168 3.17 -4.02 -16.12
C ARG A 168 3.37 -3.43 -14.72
N ALA A 169 3.45 -4.26 -13.69
CA ALA A 169 3.74 -3.80 -12.33
C ALA A 169 5.08 -3.06 -12.26
N VAL A 170 6.12 -3.56 -12.91
CA VAL A 170 7.44 -2.91 -12.99
C VAL A 170 7.37 -1.62 -13.82
N GLU A 171 6.64 -1.61 -14.94
CA GLU A 171 6.47 -0.42 -15.79
C GLU A 171 5.81 0.75 -15.04
N TYR A 172 4.81 0.48 -14.20
CA TYR A 172 4.11 1.50 -13.42
C TYR A 172 4.72 1.75 -12.02
N ALA A 173 5.76 1.01 -11.63
CA ALA A 173 6.32 1.10 -10.29
C ALA A 173 7.05 2.44 -10.08
N PRO A 174 6.75 3.19 -9.01
CA PRO A 174 7.60 4.30 -8.62
C PRO A 174 8.95 3.77 -8.09
N PRO A 175 10.01 4.60 -8.09
CA PRO A 175 11.28 4.26 -7.47
C PRO A 175 11.09 3.76 -6.02
N GLY A 176 11.81 2.69 -5.66
CA GLY A 176 11.74 2.08 -4.34
C GLY A 176 10.58 1.09 -4.12
N PHE A 177 9.66 0.90 -5.08
CA PHE A 177 8.63 -0.15 -4.99
C PHE A 177 9.18 -1.52 -5.46
N HIS A 178 10.00 -2.16 -4.64
CA HIS A 178 10.65 -3.43 -5.01
C HIS A 178 9.69 -4.62 -5.20
N ASN A 179 8.49 -4.55 -4.63
CA ASN A 179 7.49 -5.62 -4.78
C ASN A 179 7.15 -5.91 -6.26
N ALA A 180 7.21 -4.92 -7.14
CA ALA A 180 7.01 -5.14 -8.57
C ALA A 180 8.13 -6.02 -9.16
N ALA A 181 9.40 -5.69 -8.86
CA ALA A 181 10.55 -6.48 -9.31
C ALA A 181 10.54 -7.89 -8.73
N ILE A 182 10.22 -8.03 -7.43
CA ILE A 182 10.07 -9.34 -6.75
C ILE A 182 9.06 -10.21 -7.49
N ARG A 183 7.87 -9.68 -7.83
CA ARG A 183 6.84 -10.46 -8.55
C ARG A 183 7.31 -10.90 -9.93
N LEU A 184 8.05 -10.06 -10.65
CA LEU A 184 8.57 -10.43 -11.96
C LEU A 184 9.66 -11.50 -11.82
N ILE A 185 10.55 -11.38 -10.85
CA ILE A 185 11.58 -12.40 -10.57
C ILE A 185 10.93 -13.74 -10.21
N ASP A 186 9.98 -13.75 -9.27
CA ASP A 186 9.25 -14.96 -8.86
C ASP A 186 8.58 -15.65 -10.07
N THR A 187 7.99 -14.84 -10.97
CA THR A 187 7.31 -15.34 -12.16
C THR A 187 8.29 -15.90 -13.20
N LEU A 188 9.41 -15.20 -13.46
CA LEU A 188 10.47 -15.69 -14.34
C LEU A 188 11.05 -17.00 -13.80
N PHE A 189 11.26 -17.10 -12.49
CA PHE A 189 11.71 -18.31 -11.83
C PHE A 189 10.72 -19.46 -12.03
N ALA A 190 9.42 -19.21 -11.84
CA ALA A 190 8.38 -20.22 -12.04
C ALA A 190 8.27 -20.69 -13.51
N LEU A 191 8.63 -19.85 -14.47
CA LEU A 191 8.73 -20.17 -15.90
C LEU A 191 10.03 -20.90 -16.28
N GLY A 192 10.96 -21.08 -15.34
CA GLY A 192 12.28 -21.66 -15.61
C GLY A 192 13.26 -20.70 -16.31
N ARG A 193 12.91 -19.41 -16.42
CA ARG A 193 13.72 -18.35 -17.05
C ARG A 193 14.74 -17.80 -16.04
N PHE A 194 15.62 -18.68 -15.56
CA PHE A 194 16.51 -18.41 -14.43
C PHE A 194 17.56 -17.34 -14.72
N ASP A 195 18.10 -17.30 -15.94
CA ASP A 195 19.09 -16.28 -16.34
C ASP A 195 18.49 -14.87 -16.26
N GLU A 196 17.26 -14.70 -16.76
CA GLU A 196 16.55 -13.42 -16.74
C GLU A 196 16.16 -13.00 -15.33
N ALA A 197 15.77 -13.96 -14.48
CA ALA A 197 15.48 -13.73 -13.07
C ALA A 197 16.73 -13.25 -12.31
N ALA A 198 17.89 -13.87 -12.57
CA ALA A 198 19.18 -13.48 -11.98
C ALA A 198 19.63 -12.08 -12.41
N GLU A 199 19.54 -11.80 -13.72
CA GLU A 199 19.90 -10.49 -14.26
C GLU A 199 18.98 -9.38 -13.72
N LEU A 200 17.68 -9.62 -13.66
CA LEU A 200 16.73 -8.68 -13.07
C LEU A 200 17.00 -8.44 -11.57
N CYS A 201 17.33 -9.49 -10.82
CA CYS A 201 17.66 -9.37 -9.41
C CYS A 201 18.90 -8.49 -9.19
N LYS A 202 19.99 -8.74 -9.94
CA LYS A 202 21.21 -7.92 -9.93
C LYS A 202 20.93 -6.46 -10.29
N ARG A 203 20.28 -6.24 -11.44
CA ARG A 203 19.94 -4.90 -11.92
C ARG A 203 19.10 -4.12 -10.92
N THR A 204 18.11 -4.76 -10.30
CA THR A 204 17.28 -4.12 -9.25
C THR A 204 18.13 -3.72 -8.04
N ALA A 205 19.04 -4.59 -7.63
CA ALA A 205 19.92 -4.37 -6.47
C ALA A 205 21.01 -3.31 -6.71
N ASP A 206 21.39 -3.11 -7.97
CA ASP A 206 22.35 -2.08 -8.38
C ASP A 206 21.69 -0.73 -8.61
N GLN A 207 20.45 -0.72 -9.13
CA GLN A 207 19.65 0.50 -9.25
C GLN A 207 19.23 1.06 -7.90
N ASP A 208 18.88 0.19 -6.96
CA ASP A 208 18.49 0.57 -5.60
C ASP A 208 19.11 -0.39 -4.59
N SER A 209 20.16 0.08 -3.93
CA SER A 209 20.89 -0.70 -2.93
C SER A 209 20.04 -1.08 -1.72
N SER A 210 18.92 -0.38 -1.48
CA SER A 210 18.02 -0.73 -0.38
C SER A 210 17.31 -2.06 -0.60
N PHE A 211 17.19 -2.51 -1.86
CA PHE A 211 16.66 -3.83 -2.19
C PHE A 211 17.47 -4.96 -1.54
N LYS A 212 18.79 -4.79 -1.36
CA LYS A 212 19.69 -5.79 -0.77
C LYS A 212 19.36 -6.10 0.71
N PHE A 213 18.67 -5.19 1.40
CA PHE A 213 18.28 -5.36 2.81
C PHE A 213 16.89 -5.99 3.00
N ARG A 214 16.21 -6.36 1.90
CA ARG A 214 14.91 -7.03 1.94
C ARG A 214 15.07 -8.51 2.27
N GLU A 215 14.14 -9.04 3.05
CA GLU A 215 14.09 -10.49 3.34
C GLU A 215 13.86 -11.29 2.04
N GLU A 216 13.02 -10.76 1.15
CA GLU A 216 12.71 -11.38 -0.13
C GLU A 216 13.94 -11.48 -1.05
N TYR A 217 14.81 -10.47 -1.04
CA TYR A 217 16.05 -10.50 -1.81
C TYR A 217 16.95 -11.66 -1.39
N THR A 218 17.06 -11.91 -0.09
CA THR A 218 17.86 -13.02 0.45
C THR A 218 17.30 -14.37 0.00
N ALA A 219 15.97 -14.53 0.03
CA ALA A 219 15.30 -15.75 -0.42
C ALA A 219 15.48 -15.98 -1.93
N ILE A 220 15.25 -14.95 -2.74
CA ILE A 220 15.42 -14.96 -4.20
C ILE A 220 16.86 -15.33 -4.57
N LYS A 221 17.84 -14.66 -3.95
CA LYS A 221 19.26 -14.92 -4.19
C LYS A 221 19.62 -16.37 -3.90
N LYS A 222 19.17 -16.92 -2.76
CA LYS A 222 19.40 -18.33 -2.41
C LYS A 222 18.75 -19.28 -3.42
N ALA A 223 17.52 -18.99 -3.85
CA ALA A 223 16.80 -19.82 -4.83
C ALA A 223 17.54 -19.86 -6.18
N LEU A 224 17.98 -18.71 -6.68
CA LEU A 224 18.73 -18.60 -7.93
C LEU A 224 20.10 -19.29 -7.86
N GLN A 225 20.83 -19.15 -6.75
CA GLN A 225 22.09 -19.86 -6.53
C GLN A 225 21.91 -21.39 -6.52
N SER A 226 20.79 -21.89 -5.99
CA SER A 226 20.51 -23.33 -5.98
C SER A 226 20.30 -23.94 -7.37
N VAL A 227 19.93 -23.13 -8.35
CA VAL A 227 19.80 -23.52 -9.77
C VAL A 227 21.01 -23.09 -10.61
N GLY A 228 22.15 -22.79 -9.96
CA GLY A 228 23.42 -22.50 -10.61
C GLY A 228 23.60 -21.06 -11.11
N GLN A 229 22.67 -20.15 -10.80
CA GLN A 229 22.75 -18.76 -11.22
C GLN A 229 23.65 -17.92 -10.31
N GLN A 230 24.33 -16.95 -10.91
CA GLN A 230 25.10 -15.94 -10.17
C GLN A 230 24.24 -14.70 -9.98
N VAL A 231 24.09 -14.25 -8.73
CA VAL A 231 23.26 -13.11 -8.32
C VAL A 231 23.94 -12.31 -7.22
#